data_AF-A0A936GV66-F1
#
_entry.id   AF-A0A936GV66-F1
#
_cell.length_a   1.000
_cell.length_b   1.000
_cell.length_c   1.000
_cell.angle_alpha   90.00
_cell.angle_beta   90.00
_cell.angle_gamma   90.00
#
_symmetry.space_group_name_H-M   'P 1'
#
loop_
_entity.id
_entity.type
_entity.pdbx_description
1 polymer ?
#
loop_
_entity_poly.entity_id
_entity_poly.type
_entity_poly.pdbx_seq_one_letter_code
_entity_poly.pdbx_strand_id
1 'polypeptide(L)'
;MPIDRGEIYGDPLDEMLQLEGIGEVTGGGTMQHASGEIEYCDLEICINTDSLNDRQIKMIIDKLESNGAPKGSVLTIEKTGEKLPFGLKEGLALYIDGVNLEDEVYKNCDSNFVVEEIKRLIKDNSELVRYWQGEKETGLYFYGDSFDSMYKSIEPFINEYPLCKGARVVKIA
;
A
#
# COMPACT_ATOMS: atom_id res chain seq x y z
N MET A 1 -2.21 12.57 3.90
CA MET A 1 -2.57 11.14 3.76
C MET A 1 -1.92 10.62 2.50
N PRO A 2 -1.53 9.34 2.43
CA PRO A 2 -1.29 8.73 1.13
C PRO A 2 -2.56 8.96 0.32
N ILE A 3 -2.43 9.68 -0.79
CA ILE A 3 -3.56 10.13 -1.63
C ILE A 3 -4.45 8.92 -2.01
N ASP A 4 -3.82 7.76 -2.15
CA ASP A 4 -4.38 6.46 -2.48
C ASP A 4 -5.35 5.83 -1.45
N ARG A 5 -5.26 6.09 -0.13
CA ARG A 5 -6.05 5.29 0.83
C ARG A 5 -7.56 5.58 0.74
N GLY A 6 -7.92 6.86 0.63
CA GLY A 6 -9.31 7.28 0.49
C GLY A 6 -9.90 6.70 -0.80
N GLU A 7 -9.27 6.98 -1.93
CA GLU A 7 -9.77 6.59 -3.25
C GLU A 7 -9.81 5.06 -3.47
N ILE A 8 -8.84 4.32 -2.93
CA ILE A 8 -8.76 2.86 -3.14
C ILE A 8 -9.60 2.08 -2.13
N TYR A 9 -9.63 2.52 -0.87
CA TYR A 9 -10.26 1.74 0.20
C TYR A 9 -11.44 2.46 0.83
N GLY A 10 -11.29 3.73 1.21
CA GLY A 10 -12.31 4.51 1.91
C GLY A 10 -13.57 4.71 1.08
N ASP A 11 -13.47 5.43 -0.04
CA ASP A 11 -14.61 5.81 -0.87
C ASP A 11 -15.34 4.57 -1.44
N PRO A 12 -14.64 3.55 -1.98
CA PRO A 12 -15.33 2.35 -2.48
C PRO A 12 -16.00 1.52 -1.39
N LEU A 13 -15.48 1.57 -0.15
CA LEU A 13 -16.12 0.93 0.99
C LEU A 13 -17.34 1.73 1.44
N ASP A 14 -17.22 3.05 1.54
CA ASP A 14 -18.30 3.95 1.94
C ASP A 14 -19.51 3.82 1.01
N GLU A 15 -19.28 3.87 -0.31
CA GLU A 15 -20.31 3.65 -1.32
C GLU A 15 -21.05 2.32 -1.11
N MET A 16 -20.31 1.24 -0.83
CA MET A 16 -20.89 -0.08 -0.60
C MET A 16 -21.68 -0.14 0.72
N LEU A 17 -21.15 0.45 1.80
CA LEU A 17 -21.82 0.47 3.11
C LEU A 17 -23.14 1.24 3.04
N GLN A 18 -23.17 2.38 2.35
CA GLN A 18 -24.37 3.19 2.17
C GLN A 18 -25.39 2.48 1.28
N LEU A 19 -24.96 1.88 0.16
CA LEU A 19 -25.83 1.13 -0.75
C LEU A 19 -26.54 -0.03 -0.06
N GLU A 20 -25.82 -0.75 0.81
CA GLU A 20 -26.34 -1.90 1.55
C GLU A 20 -27.03 -1.50 2.87
N GLY A 21 -27.10 -0.20 3.19
CA GLY A 21 -27.71 0.33 4.41
C GLY A 21 -26.99 -0.10 5.70
N ILE A 22 -25.72 -0.49 5.61
CA ILE A 22 -24.92 -1.00 6.72
C ILE A 22 -24.41 0.13 7.60
N GLY A 23 -23.96 1.22 6.99
CA GLY A 23 -23.28 2.31 7.67
C GLY A 23 -22.53 3.22 6.72
N GLU A 24 -21.45 3.82 7.20
CA GLU A 24 -20.60 4.75 6.46
C GLU A 24 -19.14 4.69 6.97
N VAL A 25 -18.20 5.08 6.13
CA VAL A 25 -16.81 5.31 6.55
C VAL A 25 -16.73 6.67 7.22
N THR A 26 -16.26 6.67 8.46
CA THR A 26 -16.17 7.89 9.29
C THR A 26 -14.75 8.41 9.43
N GLY A 27 -13.75 7.56 9.16
CA GLY A 27 -12.37 7.96 9.36
C GLY A 27 -11.34 6.92 8.95
N GLY A 28 -10.32 6.80 9.79
CA GLY A 28 -9.17 5.95 9.57
C GLY A 28 -7.88 6.71 9.30
N GLY A 29 -6.80 6.06 9.69
CA GLY A 29 -5.45 6.59 9.57
C GLY A 29 -4.60 5.82 8.57
N THR A 30 -3.37 6.30 8.45
CA THR A 30 -2.27 5.50 7.94
C THR A 30 -1.22 5.51 9.03
N MET A 31 -0.85 4.33 9.53
CA MET A 31 0.25 4.28 10.48
C MET A 31 1.55 4.54 9.72
N GLN A 32 2.36 5.43 10.26
CA GLN A 32 3.68 5.73 9.72
C GLN A 32 4.77 5.31 10.71
N HIS A 33 5.87 4.76 10.20
CA HIS A 33 7.11 4.70 10.96
C HIS A 33 7.63 6.10 11.31
N ALA A 34 8.57 6.19 12.26
CA ALA A 34 9.23 7.45 12.61
C ALA A 34 9.93 8.14 11.43
N SER A 35 10.23 7.39 10.35
CA SER A 35 10.76 7.88 9.07
C SER A 35 9.71 8.58 8.20
N GLY A 36 8.41 8.46 8.50
CA GLY A 36 7.31 8.88 7.64
C GLY A 36 6.83 7.81 6.64
N GLU A 37 7.46 6.63 6.63
CA GLU A 37 7.08 5.46 5.81
C GLU A 37 5.73 4.89 6.25
N ILE A 38 4.89 4.46 5.30
CA ILE A 38 3.58 3.87 5.56
C ILE A 38 3.70 2.39 5.91
N GLU A 39 3.12 1.97 7.05
CA GLU A 39 3.17 0.58 7.54
C GLU A 39 1.88 -0.19 7.21
N TYR A 40 0.71 0.35 7.55
CA TYR A 40 -0.58 -0.29 7.26
C TYR A 40 -1.74 0.71 7.16
N CYS A 41 -2.85 0.25 6.59
CA CYS A 41 -4.09 1.02 6.49
C CYS A 41 -4.99 0.76 7.70
N ASP A 42 -5.53 1.84 8.27
CA ASP A 42 -6.55 1.80 9.29
C ASP A 42 -7.80 2.50 8.75
N LEU A 43 -8.96 1.85 8.92
CA LEU A 43 -10.25 2.36 8.49
C LEU A 43 -11.21 2.34 9.66
N GLU A 44 -12.00 3.40 9.79
CA GLU A 44 -13.02 3.54 10.83
C GLU A 44 -14.39 3.64 10.16
N ILE A 45 -15.35 2.86 10.68
CA ILE A 45 -16.73 2.86 10.20
C ILE A 45 -17.71 3.07 11.35
N CYS A 46 -18.80 3.75 11.03
CA CYS A 46 -20.01 3.75 11.84
C CYS A 46 -21.03 2.78 11.23
N ILE A 47 -21.74 2.04 12.07
CA ILE A 47 -22.75 1.06 11.65
C ILE A 47 -24.14 1.47 12.16
N ASN A 48 -25.15 1.22 11.33
CA ASN A 48 -26.54 1.58 11.64
C ASN A 48 -27.18 0.66 12.69
N THR A 49 -26.59 -0.51 12.94
CA THR A 49 -27.05 -1.54 13.89
C THR A 49 -26.19 -1.57 15.15
N ASP A 50 -26.51 -2.44 16.10
CA ASP A 50 -25.68 -2.62 17.32
C ASP A 50 -24.43 -3.47 17.07
N SER A 51 -24.47 -4.35 16.07
CA SER A 51 -23.34 -5.16 15.62
C SER A 51 -23.49 -5.54 14.14
N LEU A 52 -22.38 -5.95 13.52
CA LEU A 52 -22.39 -6.61 12.23
C LEU A 52 -22.62 -8.11 12.40
N ASN A 53 -23.25 -8.73 11.40
CA ASN A 53 -23.27 -10.19 11.30
C ASN A 53 -22.13 -10.71 10.40
N ASP A 54 -21.85 -12.01 10.46
CA ASP A 54 -20.76 -12.65 9.71
C ASP A 54 -20.80 -12.38 8.20
N ARG A 55 -22.01 -12.27 7.61
CA ARG A 55 -22.16 -11.97 6.18
C ARG A 55 -21.72 -10.54 5.87
N GLN A 56 -22.12 -9.57 6.70
CA GLN A 56 -21.72 -8.17 6.52
C GLN A 56 -20.22 -7.99 6.74
N ILE A 57 -19.66 -8.62 7.78
CA ILE A 57 -18.21 -8.64 8.03
C ILE A 57 -17.49 -9.18 6.81
N LYS A 58 -17.86 -10.37 6.33
CA LYS A 58 -17.23 -10.99 5.16
C LYS A 58 -17.29 -10.08 3.93
N MET A 59 -18.44 -9.46 3.67
CA MET A 59 -18.62 -8.59 2.52
C MET A 59 -17.70 -7.36 2.56
N ILE A 60 -17.56 -6.74 3.73
CA ILE A 60 -16.67 -5.60 3.94
C ILE A 60 -15.20 -6.01 3.73
N ILE A 61 -14.79 -7.11 4.33
CA ILE A 61 -13.41 -7.61 4.25
C ILE A 61 -13.08 -8.01 2.82
N ASP A 62 -13.95 -8.75 2.14
CA ASP A 62 -13.77 -9.14 0.73
C ASP A 62 -13.60 -7.90 -0.17
N LYS A 63 -14.39 -6.84 0.06
CA LYS A 63 -14.29 -5.58 -0.69
C LYS A 63 -12.91 -4.95 -0.53
N LEU A 64 -12.44 -4.80 0.71
CA LEU A 64 -11.14 -4.22 1.03
C LEU A 64 -9.98 -5.05 0.46
N GLU A 65 -10.05 -6.37 0.58
CA GLU A 65 -9.02 -7.28 0.07
C GLU A 65 -9.01 -7.33 -1.46
N SER A 66 -10.17 -7.25 -2.10
CA SER A 66 -10.27 -7.18 -3.57
C SER A 66 -9.64 -5.90 -4.14
N ASN A 67 -9.63 -4.82 -3.37
CA ASN A 67 -8.94 -3.57 -3.68
C ASN A 67 -7.43 -3.61 -3.35
N GLY A 68 -6.91 -4.79 -2.97
CA GLY A 68 -5.48 -5.00 -2.73
C GLY A 68 -5.00 -4.48 -1.39
N ALA A 69 -5.80 -4.59 -0.34
CA ALA A 69 -5.39 -4.21 1.01
C ALA A 69 -4.14 -5.00 1.49
N PRO A 70 -3.15 -4.32 2.09
CA PRO A 70 -1.96 -4.96 2.61
C PRO A 70 -2.24 -5.73 3.91
N LYS A 71 -1.50 -6.82 4.13
CA LYS A 71 -1.54 -7.56 5.39
C LYS A 71 -1.29 -6.64 6.58
N GLY A 72 -1.96 -6.93 7.71
CA GLY A 72 -1.84 -6.14 8.93
C GLY A 72 -2.78 -4.93 8.99
N SER A 73 -3.59 -4.69 7.95
CA SER A 73 -4.62 -3.65 7.98
C SER A 73 -5.73 -3.98 8.96
N VAL A 74 -6.37 -2.94 9.51
CA VAL A 74 -7.40 -3.08 10.55
C VAL A 74 -8.59 -2.19 10.25
N LEU A 75 -9.79 -2.75 10.40
CA LEU A 75 -11.05 -2.02 10.35
C LEU A 75 -11.58 -1.89 11.77
N THR A 76 -11.88 -0.66 12.20
CA THR A 76 -12.43 -0.35 13.51
C THR A 76 -13.90 0.03 13.39
N ILE A 77 -14.77 -0.65 14.15
CA ILE A 77 -16.19 -0.30 14.28
C ILE A 77 -16.31 0.68 15.45
N GLU A 78 -16.56 1.96 15.18
CA GLU A 78 -16.50 3.01 16.22
C GLU A 78 -17.48 2.76 17.37
N LYS A 79 -18.69 2.29 17.05
CA LYS A 79 -19.76 2.07 18.04
C LYS A 79 -19.37 1.04 19.11
N THR A 80 -18.63 0.00 18.74
CA THR A 80 -18.27 -1.11 19.63
C THR A 80 -16.79 -1.09 20.03
N GLY A 81 -15.95 -0.36 19.30
CA GLY A 81 -14.49 -0.43 19.38
C GLY A 81 -13.92 -1.75 18.85
N GLU A 82 -14.73 -2.57 18.19
CA GLU A 82 -14.31 -3.85 17.63
C GLU A 82 -13.32 -3.64 16.49
N LYS A 83 -12.27 -4.47 16.46
CA LYS A 83 -11.21 -4.42 15.46
C LYS A 83 -11.21 -5.70 14.63
N LEU A 84 -11.41 -5.54 13.34
CA LEU A 84 -11.46 -6.63 12.37
C LEU A 84 -10.19 -6.58 11.50
N PRO A 85 -9.29 -7.57 11.60
CA PRO A 85 -8.11 -7.62 10.75
C PRO A 85 -8.49 -7.96 9.30
N PHE A 86 -7.79 -7.37 8.35
CA PHE A 86 -7.94 -7.66 6.92
C PHE A 86 -6.62 -7.49 6.17
N GLY A 87 -6.63 -7.92 4.91
CA GLY A 87 -5.55 -7.65 3.97
C GLY A 87 -4.74 -8.91 3.65
N LEU A 88 -4.48 -9.09 2.35
CA LEU A 88 -3.83 -10.29 1.82
C LEU A 88 -2.51 -9.97 1.13
N LYS A 89 -2.31 -8.73 0.69
CA LYS A 89 -1.14 -8.37 -0.12
C LYS A 89 0.09 -8.18 0.75
N GLU A 90 1.20 -8.76 0.29
CA GLU A 90 2.52 -8.50 0.82
C GLU A 90 3.12 -7.26 0.16
N GLY A 91 3.93 -6.52 0.91
CA GLY A 91 4.52 -5.28 0.47
C GLY A 91 6.03 -5.39 0.26
N LEU A 92 6.52 -4.85 -0.85
CA LEU A 92 7.93 -4.66 -1.16
C LEU A 92 8.22 -3.16 -1.24
N ALA A 93 9.15 -2.69 -0.40
CA ALA A 93 9.70 -1.35 -0.48
C ALA A 93 11.10 -1.40 -1.09
N LEU A 94 11.34 -0.59 -2.12
CA LEU A 94 12.66 -0.34 -2.70
C LEU A 94 13.09 1.09 -2.38
N TYR A 95 14.20 1.21 -1.65
CA TYR A 95 14.80 2.50 -1.30
C TYR A 95 15.95 2.81 -2.25
N ILE A 96 15.79 3.83 -3.08
CA ILE A 96 16.85 4.32 -3.98
C ILE A 96 17.52 5.56 -3.42
N ASP A 97 18.82 5.67 -3.63
CA ASP A 97 19.64 6.76 -3.08
C ASP A 97 19.41 8.07 -3.84
N GLY A 98 19.19 9.16 -3.11
CA GLY A 98 18.91 10.49 -3.67
C GLY A 98 20.07 11.48 -3.63
N VAL A 99 21.22 11.15 -3.04
CA VAL A 99 22.30 12.13 -2.77
C VAL A 99 23.75 11.63 -2.94
N ASN A 100 24.00 10.31 -2.98
CA ASN A 100 25.35 9.71 -2.94
C ASN A 100 25.79 9.02 -4.24
N LEU A 101 24.93 8.96 -5.26
CA LEU A 101 25.33 8.46 -6.59
C LEU A 101 26.09 9.54 -7.38
N GLU A 102 26.77 9.11 -8.43
CA GLU A 102 27.46 10.04 -9.34
C GLU A 102 26.44 10.95 -10.05
N ASP A 103 26.75 12.24 -10.20
CA ASP A 103 25.86 13.23 -10.84
C ASP A 103 25.35 12.78 -12.21
N GLU A 104 26.14 12.00 -12.95
CA GLU A 104 25.77 11.49 -14.27
C GLU A 104 24.59 10.49 -14.18
N VAL A 105 24.48 9.73 -13.10
CA VAL A 105 23.35 8.83 -12.85
C VAL A 105 22.06 9.63 -12.70
N TYR A 106 22.06 10.68 -11.86
CA TYR A 106 20.88 11.53 -11.67
C TYR A 106 20.49 12.31 -12.92
N LYS A 107 21.44 12.59 -13.83
CA LYS A 107 21.17 13.27 -15.11
C LYS A 107 20.62 12.34 -16.18
N ASN A 108 21.03 11.07 -16.17
CA ASN A 108 20.75 10.13 -17.27
C ASN A 108 19.72 9.04 -16.91
N CYS A 109 19.35 8.90 -15.63
CA CYS A 109 18.36 7.93 -15.16
C CYS A 109 17.11 8.63 -14.60
N ASP A 110 15.97 7.94 -14.66
CA ASP A 110 14.68 8.43 -14.15
C ASP A 110 14.09 7.41 -13.16
N SER A 111 13.66 7.86 -11.99
CA SER A 111 12.95 7.02 -11.02
C SER A 111 11.62 6.51 -11.54
N ASN A 112 10.96 7.24 -12.45
CA ASN A 112 9.73 6.77 -13.08
C ASN A 112 9.97 5.53 -13.93
N PHE A 113 11.10 5.46 -14.64
CA PHE A 113 11.48 4.25 -15.37
C PHE A 113 11.68 3.06 -14.42
N VAL A 114 12.28 3.28 -13.25
CA VAL A 114 12.42 2.24 -12.21
C VAL A 114 11.06 1.72 -11.76
N VAL A 115 10.10 2.63 -11.52
CA VAL A 115 8.72 2.26 -11.16
C VAL A 115 8.05 1.44 -12.26
N GLU A 116 8.09 1.92 -13.50
CA GLU A 116 7.46 1.25 -14.65
C GLU A 116 8.05 -0.14 -14.88
N GLU A 117 9.38 -0.26 -14.82
CA GLU A 117 10.08 -1.52 -15.05
C GLU A 117 9.80 -2.54 -13.93
N ILE A 118 9.76 -2.10 -12.67
CA ILE A 118 9.36 -2.97 -11.56
C ILE A 118 7.91 -3.43 -11.74
N LYS A 119 6.97 -2.51 -12.02
CA LYS A 119 5.55 -2.87 -12.26
C LYS A 119 5.40 -3.89 -13.37
N ARG A 120 6.14 -3.72 -14.47
CA ARG A 120 6.21 -4.69 -15.58
C ARG A 120 6.70 -6.07 -15.10
N LEU A 121 7.77 -6.12 -14.32
CA LEU A 121 8.38 -7.37 -13.83
C LEU A 121 7.48 -8.12 -12.83
N ILE A 122 6.79 -7.40 -11.96
CA ILE A 122 5.85 -7.99 -10.99
C ILE A 122 4.44 -8.19 -11.56
N LYS A 123 4.19 -7.75 -12.79
CA LYS A 123 2.90 -7.80 -13.50
C LYS A 123 1.80 -6.98 -12.79
N ASP A 124 2.19 -5.87 -12.19
CA ASP A 124 1.25 -4.89 -11.65
C ASP A 124 0.74 -4.00 -12.79
N ASN A 125 -0.54 -4.16 -13.11
CA ASN A 125 -1.23 -3.39 -14.16
C ASN A 125 -2.06 -2.23 -13.59
N SER A 126 -1.92 -1.93 -12.30
CA SER A 126 -2.56 -0.75 -11.72
C SER A 126 -1.91 0.52 -12.25
N GLU A 127 -2.63 1.64 -12.28
CA GLU A 127 -2.04 2.97 -12.54
C GLU A 127 -1.42 3.59 -11.28
N LEU A 128 -1.51 2.89 -10.15
CA LEU A 128 -1.09 3.40 -8.85
C LEU A 128 0.43 3.47 -8.74
N VAL A 129 0.93 4.59 -8.21
CA VAL A 129 2.34 4.78 -7.91
C VAL A 129 2.46 5.27 -6.48
N ARG A 130 2.96 4.39 -5.61
CA ARG A 130 3.14 4.65 -4.18
C ARG A 130 4.60 4.95 -3.92
N TYR A 131 4.89 6.15 -3.45
CA TYR A 131 6.24 6.53 -3.09
C TYR A 131 6.27 7.48 -1.91
N TRP A 132 7.44 7.54 -1.27
CA TRP A 132 7.80 8.53 -0.28
C TRP A 132 9.15 9.11 -0.69
N GLN A 133 9.29 10.43 -0.60
CA GLN A 133 10.55 11.11 -0.87
C GLN A 133 11.06 11.74 0.42
N GLY A 134 12.20 11.26 0.89
CA GLY A 134 12.93 11.84 2.00
C GLY A 134 14.07 12.76 1.54
N GLU A 135 14.84 13.26 2.50
CA GLU A 135 16.00 14.13 2.20
C GLU A 135 17.15 13.41 1.51
N LYS A 136 17.28 12.08 1.70
CA LYS A 136 18.44 11.29 1.26
C LYS A 136 18.09 10.11 0.36
N GLU A 137 16.83 9.70 0.35
CA GLU A 137 16.38 8.52 -0.40
C GLU A 137 14.93 8.68 -0.80
N THR A 138 14.54 7.90 -1.81
CA THR A 138 13.16 7.75 -2.26
C THR A 138 12.74 6.30 -2.04
N GLY A 139 11.67 6.10 -1.28
CA GLY A 139 11.02 4.80 -1.11
C GLY A 139 9.96 4.58 -2.18
N LEU A 140 10.06 3.49 -2.92
CA LEU A 140 9.09 3.03 -3.91
C LEU A 140 8.38 1.79 -3.36
N TYR A 141 7.05 1.79 -3.35
CA TYR A 141 6.26 0.75 -2.69
C TYR A 141 5.40 -0.03 -3.68
N PHE A 142 5.48 -1.36 -3.59
CA PHE A 142 4.79 -2.29 -4.47
C PHE A 142 4.09 -3.35 -3.64
N TYR A 143 2.90 -3.76 -4.08
CA TYR A 143 2.08 -4.73 -3.36
C TYR A 143 1.65 -5.86 -4.28
N GLY A 144 1.78 -7.08 -3.80
CA GLY A 144 1.49 -8.29 -4.57
C GLY A 144 1.16 -9.48 -3.68
N ASP A 145 1.00 -10.65 -4.28
CA ASP A 145 0.61 -11.85 -3.52
C ASP A 145 1.75 -12.42 -2.68
N SER A 146 3.00 -12.10 -3.03
CA SER A 146 4.19 -12.63 -2.37
C SER A 146 5.39 -11.69 -2.54
N PHE A 147 5.97 -11.26 -1.42
CA PHE A 147 7.21 -10.51 -1.38
C PHE A 147 8.34 -11.26 -2.08
N ASP A 148 8.55 -12.53 -1.73
CA ASP A 148 9.62 -13.34 -2.31
C ASP A 148 9.51 -13.47 -3.83
N SER A 149 8.29 -13.63 -4.33
CA SER A 149 8.03 -13.67 -5.77
C SER A 149 8.31 -12.33 -6.46
N MET A 150 7.87 -11.22 -5.85
CA MET A 150 8.15 -9.88 -6.38
C MET A 150 9.66 -9.61 -6.39
N TYR A 151 10.34 -9.85 -5.26
CA TYR A 151 11.77 -9.63 -5.11
C TYR A 151 12.57 -10.42 -6.15
N LYS A 152 12.28 -11.72 -6.29
CA LYS A 152 12.94 -12.57 -7.30
C LYS A 152 12.76 -12.07 -8.73
N SER A 153 11.61 -11.49 -9.06
CA SER A 153 11.35 -10.93 -10.40
C SER A 153 12.14 -9.66 -10.68
N ILE A 154 12.41 -8.84 -9.65
CA ILE A 154 13.10 -7.55 -9.81
C ILE A 154 14.61 -7.63 -9.54
N GLU A 155 15.07 -8.67 -8.84
CA GLU A 155 16.46 -8.82 -8.41
C GLU A 155 17.49 -8.64 -9.54
N PRO A 156 17.31 -9.20 -10.75
CA PRO A 156 18.23 -8.93 -11.86
C PRO A 156 18.30 -7.46 -12.25
N PHE A 157 17.14 -6.78 -12.31
CA PHE A 157 17.05 -5.37 -12.70
C PHE A 157 17.68 -4.44 -11.66
N ILE A 158 17.38 -4.63 -10.37
CA ILE A 158 17.92 -3.76 -9.31
C ILE A 158 19.44 -3.92 -9.15
N ASN A 159 20.00 -5.07 -9.51
CA ASN A 159 21.44 -5.31 -9.46
C ASN A 159 22.20 -4.67 -10.64
N GLU A 160 21.53 -4.39 -11.74
CA GLU A 160 22.14 -3.85 -12.96
C GLU A 160 21.86 -2.35 -13.16
N TYR A 161 20.69 -1.85 -12.76
CA TYR A 161 20.28 -0.49 -13.07
C TYR A 161 21.02 0.54 -12.20
N PRO A 162 21.65 1.58 -12.79
CA PRO A 162 22.51 2.51 -12.05
C PRO A 162 21.83 3.22 -10.87
N LEU A 163 20.56 3.60 -11.00
CA LEU A 163 19.80 4.28 -9.94
C LEU A 163 19.47 3.36 -8.75
N CYS A 164 19.55 2.04 -8.96
CA CYS A 164 19.32 1.03 -7.92
C CYS A 164 20.62 0.64 -7.20
N LYS A 165 21.77 1.26 -7.54
CA LYS A 165 23.05 0.95 -6.89
C LYS A 165 22.99 1.27 -5.40
N GLY A 166 23.20 0.26 -4.57
CA GLY A 166 23.12 0.39 -3.11
C GLY A 166 21.69 0.48 -2.57
N ALA A 167 20.68 0.24 -3.41
CA ALA A 167 19.29 0.27 -2.98
C ALA A 167 19.00 -0.81 -1.93
N ARG A 168 18.09 -0.49 -1.03
CA ARG A 168 17.65 -1.41 0.03
C ARG A 168 16.27 -1.94 -0.28
N VAL A 169 16.07 -3.25 -0.16
CA VAL A 169 14.76 -3.89 -0.30
C VAL A 169 14.25 -4.35 1.06
N VAL A 170 12.98 -4.05 1.36
CA VAL A 170 12.34 -4.36 2.65
C VAL A 170 10.97 -4.96 2.43
N LYS A 171 10.63 -5.99 3.21
CA LYS A 171 9.26 -6.48 3.32
C LYS A 171 8.49 -5.62 4.33
N ILE A 172 7.41 -5.01 3.89
CA ILE A 172 6.62 -4.04 4.69
C ILE A 172 5.20 -4.51 5.01
N ALA A 173 4.77 -5.65 4.46
CA ALA A 173 3.53 -6.37 4.79
C ALA A 173 3.67 -7.85 4.44
#